data_AF-A0A7K0ZPS8-F1
#
_entry.id   AF-A0A7K0ZPS8-F1
#
_cell.length_a   1.000
_cell.length_b   1.000
_cell.length_c   1.000
_cell.angle_alpha   90.00
_cell.angle_beta   90.00
_cell.angle_gamma   90.00
#
_symmetry.space_group_name_H-M   'P 1'
#
loop_
_entity.id
_entity.type
_entity.pdbx_description
1 polymer ?
#
loop_
_entity_poly.entity_id
_entity_poly.type
_entity_poly.pdbx_seq_one_letter_code
_entity_poly.pdbx_strand_id
1 'polypeptide(L)'
;MGYVPQDPLYPHSTGAQFQRRQRRRTSVDRSSESQRALATIRLARARWAEQRAADWYVSHGFTIIARNWTMRGGELDVVARRGNLIAVCEVKARATNVYGSPLEAMTELKQQRVRRAGFAFLRSLEESGLQIRFDVASVLGTQLEMHEDIF
;
A
#
# COMPACT_ATOMS: atom_id res chain seq x y z
N MET A 1 -15.96 79.85 21.68
CA MET A 1 -15.94 81.05 20.81
C MET A 1 -15.01 80.70 19.64
N GLY A 2 -15.55 80.60 18.41
CA GLY A 2 -14.86 80.26 17.14
C GLY A 2 -14.44 78.78 17.02
N TYR A 3 -14.52 78.07 15.90
CA TYR A 3 -14.95 78.32 14.52
C TYR A 3 -15.24 76.92 13.92
N VAL A 4 -16.30 76.77 13.12
CA VAL A 4 -16.62 75.54 12.37
C VAL A 4 -16.11 75.72 10.94
N PRO A 5 -15.14 74.91 10.48
CA PRO A 5 -14.94 74.68 9.06
C PRO A 5 -15.88 73.56 8.58
N GLN A 6 -16.58 73.87 7.50
CA GLN A 6 -17.46 73.01 6.72
C GLN A 6 -16.59 72.12 5.81
N ASP A 7 -16.81 70.80 5.81
CA ASP A 7 -16.32 69.90 4.74
C ASP A 7 -16.84 70.42 3.38
N PRO A 8 -16.09 70.30 2.26
CA PRO A 8 -16.11 69.02 1.53
C PRO A 8 -14.91 68.70 0.59
N LEU A 9 -15.00 67.47 0.05
CA LEU A 9 -14.49 66.97 -1.23
C LEU A 9 -13.17 66.17 -1.22
N TYR A 10 -13.38 64.85 -1.33
CA TYR A 10 -12.45 63.83 -1.83
C TYR A 10 -11.57 64.31 -2.99
N PRO A 11 -10.29 63.93 -3.00
CA PRO A 11 -9.58 63.62 -4.22
C PRO A 11 -9.59 62.09 -4.47
N HIS A 12 -10.10 61.70 -5.63
CA HIS A 12 -9.84 60.39 -6.20
C HIS A 12 -8.35 60.24 -6.54
N SER A 13 -7.68 59.24 -5.95
CA SER A 13 -6.56 58.55 -6.59
C SER A 13 -6.43 57.14 -6.03
N THR A 14 -6.96 56.19 -6.80
CA THR A 14 -6.25 54.99 -7.27
C THR A 14 -5.38 54.23 -6.27
N GLY A 15 -5.93 53.10 -5.81
CA GLY A 15 -5.30 51.78 -5.91
C GLY A 15 -3.97 51.54 -5.17
N ALA A 16 -4.02 50.72 -4.13
CA ALA A 16 -2.94 49.79 -3.80
C ALA A 16 -3.45 48.66 -2.90
N GLN A 17 -4.19 47.74 -3.52
CA GLN A 17 -4.08 46.34 -3.13
C GLN A 17 -2.60 45.95 -3.23
N PHE A 18 -1.93 45.65 -2.11
CA PHE A 18 -0.70 44.87 -2.16
C PHE A 18 -0.76 43.73 -1.16
N GLN A 19 -1.44 42.69 -1.64
CA GLN A 19 -1.01 41.30 -1.62
C GLN A 19 -0.37 40.79 -0.33
N ARG A 20 -1.22 40.09 0.45
CA ARG A 20 -0.88 38.76 0.99
C ARG A 20 0.24 38.13 0.17
N ARG A 21 1.44 38.02 0.75
CA ARG A 21 2.50 37.10 0.32
C ARG A 21 1.95 35.67 0.41
N GLN A 22 1.10 35.28 -0.53
CA GLN A 22 0.92 33.88 -0.88
C GLN A 22 2.28 33.43 -1.43
N ARG A 23 3.06 32.79 -0.58
CA ARG A 23 4.24 32.01 -0.99
C ARG A 23 3.76 31.07 -2.10
N ARG A 24 4.04 31.42 -3.36
CA ARG A 24 3.82 30.56 -4.52
C ARG A 24 4.66 29.30 -4.30
N ARG A 25 4.04 28.23 -3.80
CA ARG A 25 4.60 26.89 -3.86
C ARG A 25 4.92 26.60 -5.33
N THR A 26 6.20 26.38 -5.63
CA THR A 26 6.69 26.10 -6.98
C THR A 26 6.06 24.80 -7.49
N SER A 27 6.04 24.60 -8.81
CA SER A 27 5.50 23.37 -9.43
C SER A 27 6.21 22.11 -8.92
N VAL A 28 7.49 22.22 -8.58
CA VAL A 28 8.34 21.14 -8.03
C VAL A 28 7.91 20.74 -6.60
N ASP A 29 7.49 21.69 -5.76
CA ASP A 29 6.99 21.39 -4.41
C ASP A 29 5.67 20.59 -4.49
N ARG A 30 4.76 21.02 -5.39
CA ARG A 30 3.46 20.36 -5.62
C ARG A 30 3.57 18.96 -6.22
N SER A 31 4.54 18.70 -7.09
CA SER A 31 4.75 17.36 -7.65
C SER A 31 5.28 16.38 -6.59
N SER A 32 6.18 16.83 -5.70
CA SER A 32 6.68 16.02 -4.59
C SER A 32 5.60 15.69 -3.56
N GLU A 33 4.74 16.65 -3.24
CA GLU A 33 3.59 16.48 -2.32
C GLU A 33 2.57 15.49 -2.90
N SER A 34 2.29 15.58 -4.19
CA SER A 34 1.40 14.64 -4.91
C SER A 34 1.96 13.22 -4.95
N GLN A 35 3.27 13.06 -5.17
CA GLN A 35 3.92 11.73 -5.15
C GLN A 35 3.87 11.08 -3.77
N ARG A 36 4.10 11.85 -2.69
CA ARG A 36 3.98 11.36 -1.31
C ARG A 36 2.55 10.95 -0.97
N ALA A 37 1.56 11.73 -1.40
CA ALA A 37 0.14 11.38 -1.23
C ALA A 37 -0.20 10.05 -1.93
N LEU A 38 0.23 9.88 -3.19
CA LEU A 38 0.02 8.63 -3.94
C LEU A 38 0.72 7.43 -3.29
N ALA A 39 1.95 7.59 -2.78
CA ALA A 39 2.66 6.54 -2.06
C ALA A 39 1.91 6.12 -0.79
N THR A 40 1.37 7.10 -0.05
CA THR A 40 0.57 6.86 1.16
C THR A 40 -0.71 6.06 0.83
N ILE A 41 -1.41 6.43 -0.25
CA ILE A 41 -2.61 5.71 -0.72
C ILE A 41 -2.26 4.26 -1.12
N ARG A 42 -1.15 4.06 -1.84
CA ARG A 42 -0.70 2.71 -2.24
C ARG A 42 -0.36 1.85 -1.03
N LEU A 43 0.34 2.41 -0.04
CA LEU A 43 0.69 1.71 1.19
C LEU A 43 -0.57 1.33 2.00
N ALA A 44 -1.52 2.26 2.14
CA ALA A 44 -2.78 1.98 2.82
C ALA A 44 -3.55 0.84 2.12
N ARG A 45 -3.58 0.85 0.77
CA ARG A 45 -4.21 -0.21 -0.01
C ARG A 45 -3.49 -1.56 0.14
N ALA A 46 -2.16 -1.56 0.14
CA ALA A 46 -1.38 -2.78 0.35
C ALA A 46 -1.67 -3.41 1.72
N ARG A 47 -1.67 -2.60 2.78
CA ARG A 47 -2.01 -3.05 4.14
C ARG A 47 -3.43 -3.59 4.23
N TRP A 48 -4.39 -2.93 3.59
CA TRP A 48 -5.77 -3.41 3.50
C TRP A 48 -5.85 -4.77 2.81
N ALA A 49 -5.16 -4.93 1.68
CA ALA A 49 -5.14 -6.18 0.94
C ALA A 49 -4.53 -7.33 1.78
N GLU A 50 -3.43 -7.05 2.47
CA GLU A 50 -2.76 -8.02 3.35
C GLU A 50 -3.68 -8.45 4.50
N GLN A 51 -4.42 -7.50 5.09
CA GLN A 51 -5.42 -7.82 6.11
C GLN A 51 -6.52 -8.71 5.55
N ARG A 52 -7.06 -8.41 4.37
CA ARG A 52 -8.11 -9.22 3.73
C ARG A 52 -7.65 -10.65 3.45
N ALA A 53 -6.40 -10.83 3.02
CA ALA A 53 -5.81 -12.15 2.82
C ALA A 53 -5.65 -12.90 4.16
N ALA A 54 -5.16 -12.23 5.20
CA ALA A 54 -5.04 -12.80 6.54
C ALA A 54 -6.42 -13.25 7.09
N ASP A 55 -7.45 -12.40 6.97
CA ASP A 55 -8.81 -12.72 7.41
C ASP A 55 -9.37 -13.94 6.67
N TRP A 56 -9.08 -14.06 5.36
CA TRP A 56 -9.46 -15.24 4.58
C TRP A 56 -8.82 -16.50 5.17
N TYR A 57 -7.50 -16.52 5.40
CA TYR A 57 -6.83 -17.69 6.01
C TYR A 57 -7.41 -18.05 7.37
N VAL A 58 -7.65 -17.06 8.24
CA VAL A 58 -8.26 -17.28 9.57
C VAL A 58 -9.64 -17.92 9.43
N SER A 59 -10.48 -17.40 8.53
CA SER A 59 -11.82 -17.98 8.28
C SER A 59 -11.77 -19.41 7.70
N HIS A 60 -10.65 -19.81 7.11
CA HIS A 60 -10.42 -21.16 6.56
C HIS A 60 -9.62 -22.07 7.52
N GLY A 61 -9.53 -21.69 8.80
CA GLY A 61 -8.95 -22.50 9.86
C GLY A 61 -7.42 -22.48 9.91
N PHE A 62 -6.78 -21.48 9.30
CA PHE A 62 -5.34 -21.25 9.45
C PHE A 62 -5.05 -20.27 10.58
N THR A 63 -3.87 -20.40 11.18
CA THR A 63 -3.28 -19.39 12.08
C THR A 63 -2.27 -18.56 11.29
N ILE A 64 -2.34 -17.23 11.40
CA ILE A 64 -1.31 -16.35 10.82
C ILE A 64 -0.07 -16.40 11.71
N ILE A 65 1.05 -16.86 11.16
CA ILE A 65 2.30 -17.05 11.91
C ILE A 65 3.38 -16.03 11.52
N ALA A 66 3.24 -15.36 10.37
CA ALA A 66 4.05 -14.20 10.03
C ALA A 66 3.35 -13.28 9.03
N ARG A 67 3.73 -12.00 9.05
CA ARG A 67 3.32 -10.98 8.09
C ARG A 67 4.52 -10.07 7.79
N ASN A 68 4.67 -9.63 6.55
CA ASN A 68 5.80 -8.79 6.11
C ASN A 68 7.15 -9.35 6.58
N TRP A 69 7.36 -10.67 6.46
CA TRP A 69 8.59 -11.32 6.90
C TRP A 69 9.67 -11.11 5.85
N THR A 70 10.85 -10.65 6.27
CA THR A 70 11.93 -10.29 5.34
C THR A 70 13.21 -11.05 5.64
N MET A 71 13.93 -11.42 4.59
CA MET A 71 15.31 -11.91 4.66
C MET A 71 16.18 -11.27 3.58
N ARG A 72 17.49 -11.48 3.65
CA ARG A 72 18.39 -11.06 2.57
C ARG A 72 18.06 -11.80 1.27
N GLY A 73 17.40 -11.11 0.34
CA GLY A 73 17.07 -11.63 -0.99
C GLY A 73 15.61 -12.07 -1.18
N GLY A 74 14.72 -11.85 -0.21
CA GLY A 74 13.30 -12.16 -0.36
C GLY A 74 12.45 -11.68 0.80
N GLU A 75 11.15 -11.61 0.55
CA GLU A 75 10.12 -11.22 1.53
C GLU A 75 8.89 -12.10 1.34
N LEU A 76 8.10 -12.25 2.40
CA LEU A 76 6.85 -12.99 2.43
C LEU A 76 5.77 -12.07 3.01
N ASP A 77 4.70 -11.82 2.28
CA ASP A 77 3.64 -10.91 2.71
C ASP A 77 2.81 -11.52 3.86
N VAL A 78 2.32 -12.74 3.68
CA VAL A 78 1.56 -13.49 4.69
C VAL A 78 2.04 -14.93 4.74
N VAL A 79 2.26 -15.44 5.96
CA VAL A 79 2.51 -16.87 6.20
C VAL A 79 1.47 -17.38 7.17
N ALA A 80 0.77 -18.44 6.76
CA ALA A 80 -0.33 -19.04 7.50
C ALA A 80 -0.09 -20.54 7.71
N ARG A 81 -0.55 -21.08 8.83
CA ARG A 81 -0.37 -22.50 9.21
C ARG A 81 -1.69 -23.19 9.50
N ARG A 82 -1.84 -24.42 9.00
CA ARG A 82 -2.92 -25.35 9.37
C ARG A 82 -2.37 -26.76 9.50
N GLY A 83 -2.22 -27.24 10.73
CA GLY A 83 -1.51 -28.49 11.01
C GLY A 83 -0.06 -28.42 10.52
N ASN A 84 0.32 -29.32 9.62
CA ASN A 84 1.66 -29.38 9.02
C ASN A 84 1.79 -28.56 7.73
N LEU A 85 0.70 -27.94 7.25
CA LEU A 85 0.73 -27.11 6.05
C LEU A 85 1.10 -25.67 6.40
N ILE A 86 2.13 -25.15 5.73
CA ILE A 86 2.57 -23.76 5.71
C ILE A 86 2.18 -23.16 4.36
N ALA A 87 1.20 -22.27 4.36
CA ALA A 87 0.83 -21.49 3.19
C ALA A 87 1.60 -20.16 3.20
N VAL A 88 2.36 -19.90 2.15
CA VAL A 88 3.02 -18.63 1.89
C VAL A 88 2.21 -17.90 0.83
N CYS A 89 1.67 -16.74 1.16
CA CYS A 89 0.81 -15.98 0.26
C CYS A 89 1.47 -14.67 -0.16
N GLU A 90 1.57 -14.45 -1.46
CA GLU A 90 1.87 -13.14 -2.03
C GLU A 90 0.57 -12.35 -2.24
N VAL A 91 0.53 -11.09 -1.78
CA VAL A 91 -0.68 -10.27 -1.80
C VAL A 91 -0.54 -9.10 -2.78
N LYS A 92 -1.47 -9.02 -3.72
CA LYS A 92 -1.49 -7.98 -4.76
C LYS A 92 -2.70 -7.06 -4.60
N ALA A 93 -2.44 -5.83 -4.14
CA ALA A 93 -3.41 -4.74 -4.14
C ALA A 93 -3.63 -4.18 -5.55
N ARG A 94 -4.88 -4.17 -6.02
CA ARG A 94 -5.28 -3.68 -7.35
C ARG A 94 -5.99 -2.33 -7.25
N ALA A 95 -5.71 -1.47 -8.24
CA ALA A 95 -6.35 -0.15 -8.36
C ALA A 95 -7.52 -0.14 -9.35
N THR A 96 -7.43 -0.97 -10.38
CA THR A 96 -8.35 -1.03 -11.52
C THR A 96 -8.50 -2.48 -11.96
N ASN A 97 -9.51 -2.72 -12.81
CA ASN A 97 -9.85 -4.04 -13.34
C ASN A 97 -9.20 -4.33 -14.72
N VAL A 98 -8.15 -3.59 -15.10
CA VAL A 98 -7.46 -3.81 -16.40
C VAL A 98 -6.46 -4.95 -16.22
N TYR A 99 -6.69 -6.07 -16.92
CA TYR A 99 -6.15 -7.39 -16.55
C TYR A 99 -4.84 -7.82 -17.24
N GLY A 100 -4.13 -8.67 -16.50
CA GLY A 100 -3.44 -9.90 -16.92
C GLY A 100 -3.67 -10.98 -15.83
N SER A 101 -3.48 -12.26 -16.12
CA SER A 101 -3.65 -13.37 -15.17
C SER A 101 -2.79 -13.18 -13.91
N PRO A 102 -3.21 -13.63 -12.71
CA PRO A 102 -2.36 -13.65 -11.51
C PRO A 102 -0.99 -14.32 -11.74
N LEU A 103 -0.95 -15.33 -12.63
CA LEU A 103 0.25 -16.00 -13.11
C LEU A 103 1.08 -15.10 -14.02
N GLU A 104 0.46 -14.35 -14.94
CA GLU A 104 1.16 -13.33 -15.74
C GLU A 104 1.76 -12.22 -14.85
N ALA A 105 1.11 -11.94 -13.71
CA ALA A 105 1.60 -10.99 -12.72
C ALA A 105 2.65 -11.56 -11.76
N MET A 106 2.97 -12.86 -11.83
CA MET A 106 3.99 -13.52 -11.01
C MET A 106 5.14 -14.02 -11.89
N THR A 107 6.12 -13.15 -12.13
CA THR A 107 7.30 -13.50 -12.94
C THR A 107 8.10 -14.64 -12.30
N GLU A 108 8.79 -15.45 -13.11
CA GLU A 108 9.64 -16.54 -12.64
C GLU A 108 10.67 -16.08 -11.59
N LEU A 109 11.27 -14.90 -11.80
CA LEU A 109 12.22 -14.30 -10.84
C LEU A 109 11.55 -14.01 -9.49
N LYS A 110 10.29 -13.57 -9.49
CA LYS A 110 9.55 -13.33 -8.26
C LYS A 110 9.20 -14.65 -7.57
N GLN A 111 8.76 -15.66 -8.32
CA GLN A 111 8.51 -17.01 -7.80
C GLN A 111 9.76 -17.58 -7.11
N GLN A 112 10.93 -17.50 -7.76
CA GLN A 112 12.20 -17.97 -7.18
C GLN A 112 12.55 -17.25 -5.87
N ARG A 113 12.35 -15.93 -5.80
CA ARG A 113 12.58 -15.15 -4.57
C ARG A 113 11.64 -15.54 -3.44
N VAL A 114 10.36 -15.69 -3.74
CA VAL A 114 9.33 -16.10 -2.76
C VAL A 114 9.59 -17.52 -2.29
N ARG A 115 9.90 -18.46 -3.19
CA ARG A 115 10.27 -19.84 -2.83
C ARG A 115 11.47 -19.88 -1.90
N ARG A 116 12.53 -19.15 -2.23
CA ARG A 116 13.73 -19.06 -1.39
C ARG A 116 13.41 -18.53 0.01
N ALA A 117 12.60 -17.47 0.09
CA ALA A 117 12.16 -16.91 1.37
C ALA A 117 11.26 -17.89 2.15
N GLY A 118 10.35 -18.58 1.47
CA GLY A 118 9.47 -19.60 2.05
C GLY A 118 10.25 -20.77 2.65
N PHE A 119 11.23 -21.31 1.93
CA PHE A 119 12.09 -22.37 2.46
C PHE A 119 12.98 -21.89 3.61
N ALA A 120 13.47 -20.66 3.57
CA ALA A 120 14.20 -20.08 4.68
C ALA A 120 13.32 -19.95 5.94
N PHE A 121 12.08 -19.50 5.76
CA PHE A 121 11.09 -19.43 6.83
C PHE A 121 10.79 -20.83 7.41
N LEU A 122 10.53 -21.82 6.55
CA LEU A 122 10.28 -23.21 6.96
C LEU A 122 11.43 -23.74 7.84
N ARG A 123 12.68 -23.48 7.44
CA ARG A 123 13.87 -23.88 8.20
C ARG A 123 13.97 -23.18 9.56
N SER A 124 13.49 -21.94 9.67
CA SER A 124 13.51 -21.21 10.96
C SER A 124 12.48 -21.71 11.97
N LEU A 125 11.53 -22.56 11.57
CA LEU A 125 10.59 -23.18 12.50
C LEU A 125 11.22 -24.35 13.26
N GLU A 126 12.35 -24.91 12.77
CA GLU A 126 13.03 -26.06 13.39
C GLU A 126 12.12 -27.31 13.56
N GLU A 127 11.06 -27.41 12.75
CA GLU A 127 10.09 -28.51 12.74
C GLU A 127 10.25 -29.39 11.50
N SER A 128 10.05 -30.70 11.66
CA SER A 128 10.10 -31.68 10.58
C SER A 128 8.71 -32.07 10.09
N GLY A 129 8.63 -32.60 8.86
CA GLY A 129 7.35 -33.06 8.28
C GLY A 129 6.39 -31.96 7.83
N LEU A 130 6.85 -30.71 7.80
CA LEU A 130 6.07 -29.59 7.28
C LEU A 130 5.97 -29.62 5.74
N GLN A 131 4.80 -29.29 5.23
CA GLN A 131 4.53 -29.06 3.82
C GLN A 131 4.45 -27.56 3.57
N ILE A 132 4.95 -27.11 2.42
CA ILE A 132 4.85 -25.71 2.00
C ILE A 132 4.00 -25.60 0.73
N ARG A 133 3.16 -24.58 0.68
CA ARG A 133 2.33 -24.23 -0.47
C ARG A 133 2.45 -22.75 -0.75
N PHE A 134 2.48 -22.36 -2.03
CA PHE A 134 2.60 -20.97 -2.45
C PHE A 134 1.30 -20.49 -3.08
N ASP A 135 0.72 -19.46 -2.50
CA ASP A 135 -0.58 -18.91 -2.86
C ASP A 135 -0.42 -17.46 -3.35
N VAL A 136 -1.42 -16.96 -4.09
CA VAL A 136 -1.52 -15.56 -4.51
C VAL A 136 -2.91 -15.02 -4.19
N ALA A 137 -2.96 -13.91 -3.46
CA ALA A 137 -4.18 -13.15 -3.23
C ALA A 137 -4.21 -11.90 -4.12
N SER A 138 -5.29 -11.69 -4.87
CA SER A 138 -5.56 -10.43 -5.57
C SER A 138 -6.73 -9.71 -4.92
N VAL A 139 -6.53 -8.44 -4.55
CA VAL A 139 -7.56 -7.64 -3.87
C VAL A 139 -7.91 -6.40 -4.70
N LEU A 140 -9.15 -6.31 -5.15
CA LEU A 140 -9.71 -5.15 -5.86
C LEU A 140 -10.88 -4.58 -5.06
N GLY A 141 -10.68 -3.42 -4.43
CA GLY A 141 -11.68 -2.85 -3.52
C GLY A 141 -11.96 -3.79 -2.35
N THR A 142 -13.17 -4.35 -2.32
CA THR A 142 -13.59 -5.36 -1.34
C THR A 142 -13.55 -6.78 -1.89
N GLN A 143 -13.33 -7.00 -3.18
CA GLN A 143 -13.23 -8.33 -3.77
C GLN A 143 -11.86 -8.92 -3.49
N LEU A 144 -11.85 -10.18 -3.03
CA LEU A 144 -10.65 -10.99 -2.83
C LEU A 144 -10.76 -12.21 -3.73
N GLU A 145 -9.73 -12.42 -4.53
CA GLU A 145 -9.52 -13.64 -5.31
C GLU A 145 -8.29 -14.35 -4.76
N MET A 146 -8.48 -15.59 -4.30
CA MET A 146 -7.42 -16.44 -3.78
C MET A 146 -7.06 -17.51 -4.81
N HIS A 147 -5.77 -17.66 -5.09
CA HIS A 147 -5.23 -18.72 -5.95
C HIS A 147 -4.26 -19.54 -5.12
N GLU A 148 -4.69 -20.74 -4.74
CA GLU A 148 -3.87 -21.66 -3.94
C GLU A 148 -2.96 -22.51 -4.83
N ASP A 149 -1.80 -22.91 -4.31
CA ASP A 149 -0.86 -23.84 -4.95
C ASP A 149 -0.46 -23.46 -6.38
N ILE A 150 -0.04 -22.22 -6.55
CA ILE A 150 0.11 -21.59 -7.87
C ILE A 150 1.52 -21.72 -8.46
N PHE A 151 2.55 -22.01 -7.63
CA PHE A 151 3.92 -22.31 -8.09
C PHE A 151 4.76 -23.08 -7.06
#